data_AF-G9XBK7-F1
#
_entry.id   AF-G9XBK7-F1
#
_cell.length_a   1.000
_cell.length_b   1.000
_cell.length_c   1.000
_cell.angle_alpha   90.00
_cell.angle_beta   90.00
_cell.angle_gamma   90.00
#
_symmetry.space_group_name_H-M   'P 1'
#
loop_
_entity.id
_entity.type
_entity.pdbx_description
1 polymer ?
#
loop_
_entity_poly.entity_id
_entity_poly.type
_entity_poly.pdbx_seq_one_letter_code
_entity_poly.pdbx_strand_id
1 'polypeptide(L)'
;MFCIKCGNKLPDESKFCDKCGNPVSEDPTPANHNTSYTSSPSKFDGIMYKIKELYNKIIGKDFHYTAEKQEYHKYPHPYHNLGGWLAFIAYGQLVGVVLIVLTSVFGFFMAFQYLEYLPSEIFLSFWWLRLVALITISGLILQCIISFTLFKMIKEKNSKFLRFYEISMLTPVVFSAIAAVLSIFNIQNVSEFIKIFIQCIFAFAIWGTYFKKSVRVRTYFGSDEYLRRSIFFKNAPSPIPADMHPYQDFYQNNSNNSDNNTEKMINLNKSSDICHNCGKPYLEDEKFCSNCGAKRE
;
A
#
# COMPACT_ATOMS: atom_id res chain seq x y z
N MET A 1 34.82 6.40 -5.44
CA MET A 1 33.35 6.42 -5.66
C MET A 1 32.74 5.04 -5.38
N PHE A 2 31.45 4.92 -5.07
CA PHE A 2 30.77 3.64 -4.83
C PHE A 2 29.71 3.39 -5.90
N CYS A 3 29.54 2.13 -6.32
CA CYS A 3 28.54 1.78 -7.33
C CYS A 3 27.13 2.02 -6.78
N ILE A 4 26.33 2.86 -7.45
CA ILE A 4 24.93 3.16 -7.08
C ILE A 4 24.02 1.93 -7.06
N LYS A 5 24.40 0.85 -7.76
CA LYS A 5 23.60 -0.37 -7.89
C LYS A 5 23.91 -1.44 -6.84
N CYS A 6 25.18 -1.63 -6.47
CA CYS A 6 25.59 -2.73 -5.58
C CYS A 6 26.43 -2.29 -4.37
N GLY A 7 26.77 -1.01 -4.26
CA GLY A 7 27.54 -0.45 -3.15
C GLY A 7 29.03 -0.83 -3.15
N ASN A 8 29.55 -1.51 -4.17
CA ASN A 8 30.98 -1.86 -4.23
C ASN A 8 31.85 -0.59 -4.36
N LYS A 9 33.02 -0.60 -3.72
CA LYS A 9 34.00 0.49 -3.88
C LYS A 9 34.60 0.37 -5.29
N LEU A 10 34.37 1.39 -6.10
CA LEU A 10 34.89 1.44 -7.47
C LEU A 10 36.35 1.89 -7.44
N PRO A 11 37.24 1.25 -8.21
CA PRO A 11 38.58 1.76 -8.43
C PRO A 11 38.51 3.09 -9.21
N ASP A 12 39.48 3.98 -8.96
CA ASP A 12 39.52 5.27 -9.62
C ASP A 12 39.71 5.07 -11.13
N GLU A 13 38.90 5.76 -11.95
CA GLU A 13 38.80 5.68 -13.43
C GLU A 13 38.02 4.49 -14.06
N SER A 14 37.29 3.68 -13.30
CA SER A 14 36.48 2.59 -13.88
C SER A 14 35.20 3.08 -14.58
N LYS A 15 35.03 2.77 -15.87
CA LYS A 15 33.80 3.05 -16.64
C LYS A 15 32.60 2.16 -16.24
N PHE A 16 32.88 1.01 -15.63
CA PHE A 16 31.88 0.03 -15.19
C PHE A 16 32.25 -0.57 -13.84
N CYS A 17 31.24 -0.97 -13.06
CA CYS A 17 31.42 -1.71 -11.82
C CYS A 17 31.91 -3.14 -12.10
N ASP A 18 33.07 -3.48 -11.57
CA ASP A 18 33.70 -4.80 -11.60
C ASP A 18 32.83 -5.93 -11.02
N LYS A 19 31.97 -5.61 -10.05
CA LYS A 19 31.13 -6.60 -9.35
C LYS A 19 29.77 -6.83 -10.00
N CYS A 20 29.17 -5.82 -10.61
CA CYS A 20 27.79 -5.92 -11.13
C CYS A 20 27.59 -5.39 -12.56
N GLY A 21 28.66 -4.96 -13.23
CA GLY A 21 28.66 -4.48 -14.62
C GLY A 21 27.96 -3.15 -14.86
N ASN A 22 27.55 -2.41 -13.81
CA ASN A 22 26.81 -1.17 -13.99
C ASN A 22 27.74 -0.05 -14.48
N PRO A 23 27.38 0.72 -15.52
CA PRO A 23 28.18 1.88 -15.94
C PRO A 23 28.23 2.93 -14.83
N VAL A 24 29.36 3.62 -14.72
CA VAL A 24 29.57 4.71 -13.78
C VAL A 24 29.26 6.01 -14.52
N SER A 25 28.04 6.52 -14.36
CA SER A 25 27.60 7.77 -14.99
C SER A 25 28.01 8.98 -14.14
N GLU A 26 28.67 9.95 -14.76
CA GLU A 26 28.89 11.29 -14.24
C GLU A 26 27.61 12.12 -14.48
N ASP A 27 27.00 12.66 -13.41
CA ASP A 27 25.79 13.50 -13.43
C ASP A 27 26.06 14.90 -14.02
N PRO A 28 25.07 15.64 -14.63
CA PRO A 28 23.99 16.27 -13.83
C PRO A 28 22.61 16.58 -14.49
N THR A 29 21.60 16.75 -13.61
CA THR A 29 20.37 17.61 -13.67
C THR A 29 19.09 17.22 -14.48
N PRO A 30 17.89 17.63 -14.00
CA PRO A 30 16.59 16.98 -14.26
C PRO A 30 15.77 17.62 -15.40
N ALA A 31 15.06 16.80 -16.18
CA ALA A 31 14.09 17.23 -17.18
C ALA A 31 12.65 16.88 -16.76
N ASN A 32 11.78 17.87 -17.01
CA ASN A 32 10.41 18.08 -16.57
C ASN A 32 9.44 17.60 -17.66
N HIS A 33 8.33 16.94 -17.32
CA HIS A 33 7.21 16.74 -18.27
C HIS A 33 5.85 16.76 -17.56
N ASN A 34 5.13 17.88 -17.73
CA ASN A 34 3.69 17.96 -17.60
C ASN A 34 3.07 17.73 -18.98
N THR A 35 2.10 16.83 -19.12
CA THR A 35 1.18 16.85 -20.26
C THR A 35 -0.24 16.49 -19.82
N SER A 36 -1.14 17.45 -19.96
CA SER A 36 -2.59 17.32 -19.83
C SER A 36 -3.17 16.58 -21.05
N TYR A 37 -4.07 15.62 -20.85
CA TYR A 37 -4.85 15.02 -21.93
C TYR A 37 -6.28 15.55 -21.93
N THR A 38 -6.60 16.34 -22.95
CA THR A 38 -7.97 16.69 -23.38
C THR A 38 -8.43 15.73 -24.46
N SER A 39 -9.66 15.24 -24.34
CA SER A 39 -10.32 14.23 -25.18
C SER A 39 -10.98 14.82 -26.44
N SER A 40 -10.88 14.10 -27.58
CA SER A 40 -11.82 14.19 -28.72
C SER A 40 -11.90 12.81 -29.43
N PRO A 41 -13.08 12.28 -29.78
CA PRO A 41 -13.22 10.93 -30.32
C PRO A 41 -13.25 10.94 -31.85
N SER A 42 -12.43 10.13 -32.51
CA SER A 42 -12.63 9.83 -33.93
C SER A 42 -12.14 8.44 -34.32
N LYS A 43 -13.07 7.66 -34.90
CA LYS A 43 -12.85 6.56 -35.86
C LYS A 43 -12.19 5.26 -35.33
N PHE A 44 -11.43 5.30 -34.25
CA PHE A 44 -10.73 4.12 -33.69
C PHE A 44 -11.68 3.13 -32.99
N ASP A 45 -12.76 3.63 -32.38
CA ASP A 45 -13.71 2.81 -31.61
C ASP A 45 -14.47 1.78 -32.47
N GLY A 46 -14.76 2.12 -33.72
CA GLY A 46 -15.45 1.21 -34.65
C GLY A 46 -14.60 0.04 -35.12
N ILE A 47 -13.28 0.22 -35.19
CA ILE A 47 -12.33 -0.85 -35.57
C ILE A 47 -12.15 -1.80 -34.38
N MET A 48 -12.04 -1.26 -33.16
CA MET A 48 -11.89 -2.06 -31.95
C MET A 48 -13.11 -2.94 -31.67
N TYR A 49 -14.33 -2.48 -31.97
CA TYR A 49 -15.53 -3.31 -31.84
C TYR A 49 -15.51 -4.52 -32.80
N LYS A 50 -15.13 -4.31 -34.08
CA LYS A 50 -15.02 -5.39 -35.07
C LYS A 50 -13.89 -6.38 -34.76
N ILE A 51 -12.76 -5.90 -34.23
CA ILE A 51 -11.66 -6.77 -33.77
C ILE A 51 -12.14 -7.64 -32.60
N LYS A 52 -12.91 -7.08 -31.67
CA LYS A 52 -13.47 -7.82 -30.53
C LYS A 52 -14.49 -8.88 -30.97
N GLU A 53 -15.29 -8.58 -32.00
CA GLU A 53 -16.22 -9.52 -32.60
C GLU A 53 -15.50 -10.68 -33.32
N LEU A 54 -14.46 -10.39 -34.10
CA LEU A 54 -13.64 -11.40 -34.77
C LEU A 54 -12.86 -12.27 -33.77
N TYR A 55 -12.31 -11.66 -32.72
CA TYR A 55 -11.60 -12.36 -31.64
C TYR A 55 -12.52 -13.33 -30.90
N ASN A 56 -13.72 -12.88 -30.52
CA ASN A 56 -14.70 -13.74 -29.85
C ASN A 56 -15.19 -14.89 -30.76
N LYS A 57 -15.24 -14.67 -32.08
CA LYS A 57 -15.61 -15.70 -33.07
C LYS A 57 -14.50 -16.75 -33.26
N ILE A 58 -13.24 -16.37 -33.05
CA ILE A 58 -12.07 -17.28 -33.11
C ILE A 58 -11.94 -18.08 -31.81
N ILE A 59 -12.22 -17.47 -30.65
CA ILE A 59 -12.10 -18.12 -29.32
C ILE A 59 -13.33 -18.96 -28.94
N GLY A 60 -14.45 -18.83 -29.66
CA GLY A 60 -15.66 -19.64 -29.46
C GLY A 60 -15.55 -21.13 -29.80
N LYS A 61 -14.36 -21.64 -30.17
CA LYS A 61 -14.06 -23.07 -30.22
C LYS A 61 -13.00 -23.42 -29.18
N ASP A 62 -13.49 -23.88 -28.03
CA ASP A 62 -12.83 -24.69 -27.02
C ASP A 62 -11.47 -24.18 -26.47
N PHE A 63 -11.44 -22.96 -25.95
CA PHE A 63 -10.38 -22.56 -25.01
C PHE A 63 -10.96 -22.33 -23.61
N HIS A 64 -10.92 -23.38 -22.79
CA HIS A 64 -11.15 -23.25 -21.35
C HIS A 64 -10.03 -22.39 -20.76
N TYR A 65 -10.30 -21.10 -20.54
CA TYR A 65 -9.46 -20.27 -19.67
C TYR A 65 -9.63 -20.76 -18.23
N THR A 66 -8.77 -21.68 -17.80
CA THR A 66 -8.53 -21.84 -16.37
C THR A 66 -7.94 -20.53 -15.88
N ALA A 67 -8.73 -19.76 -15.13
CA ALA A 67 -8.25 -18.64 -14.35
C ALA A 67 -7.26 -19.18 -13.32
N GLU A 68 -6.02 -19.37 -13.75
CA GLU A 68 -4.89 -19.55 -12.85
C GLU A 68 -4.86 -18.29 -12.00
N LYS A 69 -5.21 -18.44 -10.72
CA LYS A 69 -4.98 -17.40 -9.72
C LYS A 69 -3.51 -17.03 -9.88
N GLN A 70 -3.21 -15.84 -10.38
CA GLN A 70 -1.86 -15.32 -10.41
C GLN A 70 -1.30 -15.46 -9.00
N GLU A 71 -0.49 -16.49 -8.82
CA GLU A 71 0.23 -16.77 -7.60
C GLU A 71 1.27 -15.66 -7.53
N TYR A 72 0.92 -14.58 -6.83
CA TYR A 72 1.84 -13.48 -6.56
C TYR A 72 3.10 -14.09 -6.00
N HIS A 73 4.16 -14.12 -6.82
CA HIS A 73 5.45 -14.65 -6.43
C HIS A 73 5.84 -13.97 -5.13
N LYS A 74 5.89 -14.79 -4.07
CA LYS A 74 6.24 -14.38 -2.72
C LYS A 74 7.74 -14.11 -2.71
N TYR A 75 8.14 -12.93 -3.21
CA TYR A 75 9.50 -12.45 -3.01
C TYR A 75 9.75 -12.37 -1.50
N PRO A 76 10.86 -12.94 -0.98
CA PRO A 76 11.22 -12.82 0.42
C PRO A 76 11.57 -11.36 0.71
N HIS A 77 10.55 -10.55 1.01
CA HIS A 77 10.75 -9.17 1.40
C HIS A 77 11.42 -9.15 2.79
N PRO A 78 12.43 -8.29 3.01
CA PRO A 78 13.22 -8.26 4.26
C PRO A 78 12.39 -7.92 5.50
N TYR A 79 11.15 -7.43 5.33
CA TYR A 79 10.26 -6.97 6.41
C TYR A 79 9.27 -8.05 6.85
N HIS A 80 9.76 -9.17 7.35
CA HIS A 80 8.91 -10.21 7.97
C HIS A 80 8.47 -9.83 9.39
N ASN A 81 9.30 -9.07 10.10
CA ASN A 81 9.06 -8.64 11.47
C ASN A 81 8.39 -7.25 11.55
N LEU A 82 7.62 -7.06 12.61
CA LEU A 82 7.06 -5.76 12.95
C LEU A 82 8.23 -4.83 13.34
N GLY A 83 8.26 -3.60 12.82
CA GLY A 83 9.29 -2.62 13.20
C GLY A 83 8.89 -1.20 12.81
N GLY A 84 9.83 -0.25 12.78
CA GLY A 84 9.66 1.14 12.28
C GLY A 84 8.35 1.81 12.71
N TRP A 85 7.81 2.70 11.87
CA TRP A 85 6.56 3.42 12.19
C TRP A 85 5.35 2.49 12.41
N LEU A 86 5.25 1.36 11.71
CA LEU A 86 4.16 0.41 11.91
C LEU A 86 4.17 -0.22 13.31
N ALA A 87 5.35 -0.60 13.83
CA ALA A 87 5.48 -1.10 15.20
C ALA A 87 5.24 0.01 16.22
N PHE A 88 5.75 1.21 15.95
CA PHE A 88 5.49 2.36 16.82
C PHE A 88 4.00 2.60 17.01
N ILE A 89 3.20 2.52 15.94
CA ILE A 89 1.74 2.63 16.04
C ILE A 89 1.17 1.45 16.82
N ALA A 90 1.51 0.22 16.44
CA ALA A 90 0.92 -0.98 17.04
C ALA A 90 1.18 -1.08 18.56
N TYR A 91 2.43 -0.89 18.99
CA TYR A 91 2.80 -0.90 20.40
C TYR A 91 2.43 0.41 21.12
N GLY A 92 2.58 1.55 20.44
CA GLY A 92 2.25 2.86 21.00
C GLY A 92 0.78 2.98 21.38
N GLN A 93 -0.13 2.37 20.62
CA GLN A 93 -1.56 2.31 20.98
C GLN A 93 -1.80 1.50 22.28
N LEU A 94 -1.08 0.39 22.48
CA LEU A 94 -1.18 -0.39 23.72
C LEU A 94 -0.66 0.39 24.93
N VAL A 95 0.52 1.00 24.80
CA VAL A 95 1.10 1.84 25.84
C VAL A 95 0.19 3.03 26.13
N GLY A 96 -0.33 3.68 25.09
CA GLY A 96 -1.26 4.80 25.21
C GLY A 96 -2.50 4.43 26.01
N VAL A 97 -3.11 3.26 25.75
CA VAL A 97 -4.25 2.79 26.53
C VAL A 97 -3.89 2.55 27.99
N VAL A 98 -2.74 1.94 28.28
CA VAL A 98 -2.30 1.74 29.66
C VAL A 98 -2.17 3.08 30.39
N LEU A 99 -1.57 4.09 29.75
CA LEU A 99 -1.47 5.44 30.32
C LEU A 99 -2.85 6.06 30.55
N ILE A 100 -3.78 5.93 29.60
CA ILE A 100 -5.15 6.43 29.74
C ILE A 100 -5.84 5.77 30.95
N VAL A 101 -5.71 4.46 31.12
CA VAL A 101 -6.26 3.75 32.28
C VAL A 101 -5.64 4.27 33.58
N LEU A 102 -4.32 4.46 33.65
CA LEU A 102 -3.65 5.02 34.82
C LEU A 102 -4.14 6.43 35.17
N THR A 103 -4.23 7.31 34.17
CA THR A 103 -4.77 8.68 34.38
C THR A 103 -6.23 8.65 34.85
N SER A 104 -7.02 7.68 34.37
CA SER A 104 -8.42 7.53 34.76
C SER A 104 -8.56 7.03 36.21
N VAL A 105 -7.70 6.10 36.64
CA VAL A 105 -7.65 5.61 38.03
C VAL A 105 -7.26 6.74 38.98
N PHE A 106 -6.24 7.54 38.62
CA PHE A 106 -5.85 8.70 39.42
C PHE A 106 -6.96 9.75 39.51
N GLY A 107 -7.62 10.05 38.38
CA GLY A 107 -8.77 10.95 38.34
C GLY A 107 -9.93 10.47 39.21
N PHE A 108 -10.20 9.15 39.25
CA PHE A 108 -11.20 8.57 40.13
C PHE A 108 -10.85 8.75 41.62
N PHE A 109 -9.59 8.53 42.00
CA PHE A 109 -9.13 8.73 43.37
C PHE A 109 -9.28 10.18 43.81
N MET A 110 -8.87 11.13 42.96
CA MET A 110 -9.06 12.55 43.22
C MET A 110 -10.54 12.89 43.37
N ALA A 111 -11.40 12.41 42.47
CA ALA A 111 -12.84 12.63 42.56
C ALA A 111 -13.43 12.09 43.87
N PHE A 112 -13.03 10.90 44.30
CA PHE A 112 -13.48 10.31 45.56
C PHE A 112 -13.13 11.17 46.78
N GLN A 113 -11.90 11.72 46.82
CA GLN A 113 -11.47 12.63 47.88
C GLN A 113 -12.31 13.93 47.91
N TYR A 114 -12.70 14.46 46.74
CA TYR A 114 -13.59 15.63 46.67
C TYR A 114 -15.02 15.32 47.15
N LEU A 115 -15.49 14.08 46.98
CA LEU A 115 -16.82 13.68 47.46
C LEU A 115 -16.91 13.61 48.98
N GLU A 116 -15.81 13.29 49.67
CA GLU A 116 -15.74 13.27 51.13
C GLU A 116 -15.89 14.68 51.75
N TYR A 117 -15.58 15.73 50.99
CA TYR A 117 -15.69 17.12 51.43
C TYR A 117 -17.11 17.73 51.20
N LEU A 118 -18.04 17.00 50.60
CA LEU A 118 -19.39 17.52 50.28
C LEU A 118 -20.41 17.27 51.41
N PRO A 119 -21.31 18.25 51.69
CA PRO A 119 -22.36 18.07 52.69
C PRO A 119 -23.37 16.99 52.29
N SER A 120 -23.89 16.26 53.30
CA SER A 120 -24.73 15.05 53.17
C SER A 120 -26.07 15.25 52.46
N GLU A 121 -26.53 16.49 52.28
CA GLU A 121 -27.79 16.84 51.60
C GLU A 121 -27.73 16.57 50.07
N ILE A 122 -26.53 16.47 49.48
CA ILE A 122 -26.34 16.25 48.04
C ILE A 122 -26.40 14.75 47.68
N PHE A 123 -26.41 13.85 48.68
CA PHE A 123 -26.16 12.41 48.52
C PHE A 123 -27.19 11.65 47.67
N LEU A 124 -28.46 12.10 47.63
CA LEU A 124 -29.49 11.51 46.75
C LEU A 124 -29.40 11.97 45.28
N SER A 125 -28.69 13.06 45.00
CA SER A 125 -28.47 13.57 43.63
C SER A 125 -27.41 12.74 42.87
N PHE A 126 -26.69 11.81 43.51
CA PHE A 126 -25.55 11.11 42.91
C PHE A 126 -25.87 10.00 41.90
N TRP A 127 -27.15 9.73 41.60
CA TRP A 127 -27.51 8.68 40.63
C TRP A 127 -26.99 8.97 39.22
N TRP A 128 -27.03 10.23 38.78
CA TRP A 128 -26.48 10.61 37.47
C TRP A 128 -24.95 10.54 37.45
N LEU A 129 -24.27 10.86 38.55
CA LEU A 129 -22.81 10.73 38.67
C LEU A 129 -22.35 9.27 38.59
N ARG A 130 -23.08 8.34 39.23
CA ARG A 130 -22.82 6.91 39.08
C ARG A 130 -23.07 6.43 37.65
N LEU A 131 -24.11 6.92 36.98
CA LEU A 131 -24.41 6.60 35.59
C LEU A 131 -23.29 7.08 34.66
N VAL A 132 -22.84 8.33 34.79
CA VAL A 132 -21.71 8.88 34.03
C VAL A 132 -20.43 8.08 34.29
N ALA A 133 -20.13 7.73 35.55
CA ALA A 133 -18.98 6.90 35.89
C ALA A 133 -19.04 5.51 35.22
N LEU A 134 -20.19 4.82 35.28
CA LEU A 134 -20.38 3.52 34.63
C LEU A 134 -20.19 3.59 33.12
N ILE A 135 -20.74 4.64 32.50
CA ILE A 135 -20.50 4.93 31.09
C ILE A 135 -18.99 5.04 30.89
N THR A 136 -18.30 5.98 31.55
CA THR A 136 -16.85 6.22 31.32
C THR A 136 -16.00 4.95 31.46
N ILE A 137 -16.27 4.12 32.47
CA ILE A 137 -15.59 2.83 32.66
C ILE A 137 -15.86 1.89 31.48
N SER A 138 -17.11 1.78 31.01
CA SER A 138 -17.45 0.97 29.84
C SER A 138 -16.72 1.43 28.57
N GLY A 139 -16.57 2.74 28.38
CA GLY A 139 -15.80 3.32 27.27
C GLY A 139 -14.32 2.97 27.33
N LEU A 140 -13.72 3.01 28.52
CA LEU A 140 -12.32 2.59 28.74
C LEU A 140 -12.11 1.11 28.41
N ILE A 141 -13.01 0.24 28.88
CA ILE A 141 -12.96 -1.19 28.58
C ILE A 141 -13.04 -1.43 27.06
N LEU A 142 -13.97 -0.74 26.39
CA LEU A 142 -14.10 -0.84 24.94
C LEU A 142 -12.83 -0.38 24.22
N GLN A 143 -12.21 0.72 24.66
CA GLN A 143 -10.95 1.22 24.09
C GLN A 143 -9.78 0.23 24.28
N CYS A 144 -9.72 -0.46 25.43
CA CYS A 144 -8.76 -1.54 25.67
C CYS A 144 -8.96 -2.70 24.69
N ILE A 145 -10.21 -3.14 24.50
CA ILE A 145 -10.55 -4.22 23.57
C ILE A 145 -10.15 -3.83 22.15
N ILE A 146 -10.53 -2.63 21.71
CA ILE A 146 -10.20 -2.11 20.38
C ILE A 146 -8.69 -2.10 20.14
N SER A 147 -7.92 -1.58 21.09
CA SER A 147 -6.46 -1.44 20.93
C SER A 147 -5.76 -2.80 20.91
N PHE A 148 -6.21 -3.73 21.76
CA PHE A 148 -5.71 -5.11 21.74
C PHE A 148 -6.10 -5.84 20.45
N THR A 149 -7.34 -5.69 19.98
CA THR A 149 -7.80 -6.27 18.72
C THR A 149 -7.01 -5.71 17.53
N LEU A 150 -6.79 -4.39 17.47
CA LEU A 150 -5.99 -3.78 16.42
C LEU A 150 -4.55 -4.32 16.41
N PHE A 151 -3.92 -4.39 17.59
CA PHE A 151 -2.57 -4.97 17.72
C PHE A 151 -2.53 -6.42 17.24
N LYS A 152 -3.48 -7.25 17.67
CA LYS A 152 -3.61 -8.64 17.25
C LYS A 152 -3.76 -8.75 15.73
N MET A 153 -4.65 -7.94 15.12
CA MET A 153 -4.88 -7.93 13.68
C MET A 153 -3.64 -7.54 12.88
N ILE A 154 -2.86 -6.56 13.37
CA ILE A 154 -1.59 -6.19 12.74
C ILE A 154 -0.60 -7.35 12.82
N LYS A 155 -0.42 -7.96 14.00
CA LYS A 155 0.52 -9.07 14.20
C LYS A 155 0.15 -10.31 13.38
N GLU A 156 -1.14 -10.60 13.25
CA GLU A 156 -1.69 -11.71 12.45
C GLU A 156 -1.76 -11.38 10.95
N LYS A 157 -1.33 -10.18 10.53
CA LYS A 157 -1.36 -9.71 9.14
C LYS A 157 -2.76 -9.77 8.51
N ASN A 158 -3.79 -9.48 9.30
CA ASN A 158 -5.17 -9.53 8.84
C ASN A 158 -5.48 -8.33 7.93
N SER A 159 -5.91 -8.58 6.68
CA SER A 159 -6.25 -7.52 5.73
C SER A 159 -7.41 -6.63 6.17
N LYS A 160 -8.23 -7.05 7.13
CA LYS A 160 -9.33 -6.22 7.66
C LYS A 160 -8.86 -5.13 8.64
N PHE A 161 -7.57 -5.07 9.00
CA PHE A 161 -7.09 -4.17 10.06
C PHE A 161 -7.38 -2.70 9.77
N LEU A 162 -7.22 -2.26 8.51
CA LEU A 162 -7.41 -0.86 8.14
C LEU A 162 -8.88 -0.45 8.27
N ARG A 163 -9.81 -1.30 7.82
CA ARG A 163 -11.24 -1.09 8.02
C ARG A 163 -11.61 -1.04 9.50
N PHE A 164 -11.02 -1.92 10.30
CA PHE A 164 -11.22 -1.92 11.75
C PHE A 164 -10.71 -0.62 12.38
N TYR A 165 -9.52 -0.16 11.98
CA TYR A 165 -8.95 1.12 12.40
C TYR A 165 -9.88 2.30 12.06
N GLU A 166 -10.38 2.38 10.82
CA GLU A 166 -11.28 3.47 10.37
C GLU A 166 -12.58 3.51 11.20
N ILE A 167 -13.18 2.35 11.50
CA ILE A 167 -14.37 2.26 12.35
C ILE A 167 -14.04 2.64 13.79
N SER A 168 -12.90 2.16 14.31
CA SER A 168 -12.50 2.38 15.70
C SER A 168 -12.27 3.85 16.05
N MET A 169 -11.94 4.70 15.07
CA MET A 169 -11.77 6.15 15.26
C MET A 169 -13.09 6.88 15.56
N LEU A 170 -14.25 6.29 15.23
CA LEU A 170 -15.55 6.87 15.55
C LEU A 170 -15.98 6.58 17.00
N THR A 171 -15.51 5.49 17.58
CA THR A 171 -15.86 5.07 18.95
C THR A 171 -15.60 6.17 20.00
N PRO A 172 -14.41 6.79 20.09
CA PRO A 172 -14.17 7.84 21.09
C PRO A 172 -15.05 9.09 20.88
N VAL A 173 -15.36 9.43 19.63
CA VAL A 173 -16.24 10.57 19.30
C VAL A 173 -17.66 10.32 19.77
N VAL A 174 -18.22 9.14 19.49
CA VAL A 174 -19.58 8.75 19.92
C VAL A 174 -19.67 8.75 21.43
N PHE A 175 -18.68 8.14 22.08
CA PHE A 175 -18.65 8.00 23.52
C PHE A 175 -18.50 9.35 24.24
N SER A 176 -17.66 10.24 23.71
CA SER A 176 -17.52 11.62 24.19
C SER A 176 -18.80 12.44 23.97
N ALA A 177 -19.49 12.29 22.83
CA ALA A 177 -20.76 12.96 22.58
C ALA A 177 -21.84 12.54 23.59
N ILE A 178 -21.97 11.24 23.88
CA ILE A 178 -22.92 10.72 24.88
C ILE A 178 -22.60 11.32 26.26
N ALA A 179 -21.32 11.33 26.66
CA ALA A 179 -20.91 11.91 27.93
C ALA A 179 -21.22 13.43 28.02
N ALA A 180 -21.00 14.17 26.92
CA ALA A 180 -21.30 15.60 26.86
C ALA A 180 -22.81 15.89 26.98
N VAL A 181 -23.66 15.09 26.31
CA VAL A 181 -25.13 15.22 26.38
C VAL A 181 -25.65 14.90 27.78
N LEU A 182 -25.18 13.80 28.39
CA LEU A 182 -25.64 13.37 29.71
C LEU A 182 -25.20 14.29 30.85
N SER A 183 -24.15 15.09 30.63
CA SER A 183 -23.66 16.05 31.62
C SER A 183 -24.37 17.41 31.57
N ILE A 184 -25.50 17.52 30.85
CA ILE A 184 -26.45 18.67 30.77
C ILE A 184 -25.76 20.04 30.98
N PHE A 185 -25.11 20.55 29.93
CA PHE A 185 -24.57 21.93 29.82
C PHE A 185 -23.47 22.35 30.81
N ASN A 186 -22.49 21.48 31.08
CA ASN A 186 -21.18 21.96 31.55
C ASN A 186 -20.31 22.39 30.34
N ILE A 187 -19.99 23.69 30.24
CA ILE A 187 -19.15 24.27 29.16
C ILE A 187 -17.80 23.56 29.04
N GLN A 188 -17.24 23.05 30.16
CA GLN A 188 -15.96 22.33 30.14
C GLN A 188 -16.04 21.04 29.29
N ASN A 189 -17.17 20.34 29.31
CA ASN A 189 -17.35 19.08 28.56
C ASN A 189 -17.46 19.31 27.04
N VAL A 190 -17.99 20.46 26.61
CA VAL A 190 -18.03 20.84 25.19
C VAL A 190 -16.61 21.05 24.66
N SER A 191 -15.74 21.66 25.47
CA SER A 191 -14.34 21.86 25.07
C SER A 191 -13.58 20.54 24.91
N GLU A 192 -13.82 19.57 25.79
CA GLU A 192 -13.21 18.22 25.69
C GLU A 192 -13.74 17.44 24.49
N PHE A 193 -15.04 17.53 24.20
CA PHE A 193 -15.61 16.95 23.00
C PHE A 193 -14.96 17.52 21.73
N ILE A 194 -14.82 18.85 21.63
CA ILE A 194 -14.18 19.51 20.48
C ILE A 194 -12.71 19.06 20.35
N LYS A 195 -11.97 18.97 21.46
CA LYS A 195 -10.57 18.48 21.46
C LYS A 195 -10.48 17.06 20.91
N ILE A 196 -11.30 16.13 21.40
CA ILE A 196 -11.31 14.73 20.94
C ILE A 196 -11.69 14.65 19.47
N PHE A 197 -12.71 15.40 19.05
CA PHE A 197 -13.14 15.43 17.66
C PHE A 197 -12.04 15.88 16.71
N ILE A 198 -11.39 17.01 17.03
CA ILE A 198 -10.26 17.54 16.24
C ILE A 198 -9.09 16.54 16.24
N GLN A 199 -8.75 15.96 17.39
CA GLN A 199 -7.69 14.95 17.50
C GLN A 199 -7.96 13.72 16.64
N CYS A 200 -9.21 13.21 16.60
CA CYS A 200 -9.60 12.10 15.75
C CYS A 200 -9.46 12.43 14.26
N ILE A 201 -9.81 13.66 13.84
CA ILE A 201 -9.62 14.09 12.44
C ILE A 201 -8.15 14.08 12.05
N PHE A 202 -7.28 14.69 12.87
CA PHE A 202 -5.84 14.70 12.60
C PHE A 202 -5.24 13.30 12.62
N ALA A 203 -5.60 12.47 13.61
CA ALA A 203 -5.14 11.09 13.69
C ALA A 203 -5.59 10.27 12.47
N PHE A 204 -6.84 10.43 12.03
CA PHE A 204 -7.34 9.78 10.84
C PHE A 204 -6.57 10.21 9.58
N ALA A 205 -6.33 11.51 9.41
CA ALA A 205 -5.59 12.05 8.27
C ALA A 205 -4.14 11.56 8.25
N ILE A 206 -3.41 11.68 9.37
CA ILE A 206 -1.98 11.31 9.46
C ILE A 206 -1.81 9.81 9.28
N TRP A 207 -2.50 8.99 10.07
CA TRP A 207 -2.30 7.55 10.02
C TRP A 207 -2.96 6.91 8.80
N GLY A 208 -4.13 7.40 8.37
CA GLY A 208 -4.78 6.93 7.15
C GLY A 208 -3.92 7.18 5.91
N THR A 209 -3.31 8.36 5.80
CA THR A 209 -2.37 8.64 4.71
C THR A 209 -1.09 7.81 4.82
N TYR A 210 -0.57 7.59 6.03
CA TYR A 210 0.55 6.68 6.27
C TYR A 210 0.23 5.26 5.81
N PHE A 211 -0.92 4.68 6.20
CA PHE A 211 -1.31 3.33 5.78
C PHE A 211 -1.55 3.25 4.27
N LYS A 212 -2.07 4.29 3.64
CA LYS A 212 -2.27 4.36 2.19
C LYS A 212 -0.95 4.37 1.41
N LYS A 213 0.00 5.22 1.80
CA LYS A 213 1.22 5.49 1.01
C LYS A 213 2.43 4.65 1.42
N SER A 214 2.46 4.09 2.62
CA SER A 214 3.65 3.43 3.14
C SER A 214 3.95 2.12 2.40
N VAL A 215 5.09 2.11 1.70
CA VAL A 215 5.67 0.89 1.09
C VAL A 215 5.86 -0.18 2.16
N ARG A 216 6.32 0.23 3.34
CA ARG A 216 6.62 -0.68 4.43
C ARG A 216 5.41 -1.42 4.97
N VAL A 217 4.28 -0.73 5.08
CA VAL A 217 2.99 -1.35 5.48
C VAL A 217 2.62 -2.40 4.44
N ARG A 218 2.61 -2.05 3.15
CA ARG A 218 2.32 -3.02 2.09
C ARG A 218 3.25 -4.23 2.10
N THR A 219 4.56 -4.02 2.21
CA THR A 219 5.52 -5.12 2.27
C THR A 219 5.33 -5.99 3.51
N TYR A 220 4.91 -5.43 4.64
CA TYR A 220 4.68 -6.22 5.85
C TYR A 220 3.48 -7.18 5.71
N PHE A 221 2.39 -6.70 5.08
CA PHE A 221 1.18 -7.49 4.78
C PHE A 221 1.28 -8.32 3.49
N GLY A 222 2.28 -8.08 2.65
CA GLY A 222 2.53 -8.78 1.39
C GLY A 222 1.52 -8.50 0.28
N SER A 223 0.56 -7.58 0.47
CA SER A 223 -0.48 -7.25 -0.52
C SER A 223 -1.18 -5.93 -0.21
N ASP A 224 -1.92 -5.39 -1.20
CA ASP A 224 -2.81 -4.23 -1.05
C ASP A 224 -4.25 -4.59 -0.69
N GLU A 225 -4.50 -5.86 -0.32
CA GLU A 225 -5.84 -6.35 0.03
C GLU A 225 -6.48 -5.56 1.18
N TYR A 226 -5.65 -5.01 2.08
CA TYR A 226 -6.13 -4.17 3.18
C TYR A 226 -6.67 -2.81 2.73
N LEU A 227 -6.17 -2.26 1.61
CA LEU A 227 -6.68 -1.03 1.01
C LEU A 227 -8.03 -1.29 0.35
N ARG A 228 -8.18 -2.39 -0.39
CA ARG A 228 -9.46 -2.76 -1.04
C ARG A 228 -10.59 -2.97 -0.05
N ARG A 229 -10.27 -3.43 1.16
CA ARG A 229 -11.25 -3.66 2.24
C ARG A 229 -11.55 -2.42 3.07
N SER A 230 -10.77 -1.35 2.92
CA SER A 230 -11.01 -0.09 3.63
C SER A 230 -12.28 0.60 3.14
N ILE A 231 -12.88 1.42 3.99
CA ILE A 231 -14.06 2.21 3.68
C ILE A 231 -13.66 3.41 2.81
N PHE A 232 -12.56 4.08 3.16
CA PHE A 232 -12.16 5.34 2.53
C PHE A 232 -11.17 5.17 1.36
N PHE A 233 -10.41 4.08 1.32
CA PHE A 233 -9.33 3.88 0.34
C PHE A 233 -9.55 2.69 -0.60
N LYS A 234 -10.77 2.14 -0.69
CA LYS A 234 -11.10 0.98 -1.54
C LYS A 234 -10.66 1.10 -3.00
N ASN A 235 -10.63 2.32 -3.53
CA ASN A 235 -10.26 2.63 -4.92
C ASN A 235 -8.86 3.25 -5.05
N ALA A 236 -8.03 3.21 -4.00
CA ALA A 236 -6.70 3.79 -4.07
C ALA A 236 -5.84 3.00 -5.08
N PRO A 237 -5.16 3.67 -6.03
CA PRO A 237 -4.22 2.99 -6.90
C PRO A 237 -3.07 2.46 -6.05
N SER A 238 -2.68 1.21 -6.28
CA SER A 238 -1.49 0.61 -5.67
C SER A 238 -0.27 1.46 -6.02
N PRO A 239 0.42 2.06 -5.02
CA PRO A 239 1.70 2.73 -5.28
C PRO A 239 2.68 1.73 -5.89
N ILE A 240 3.49 2.15 -6.86
CA ILE A 240 4.47 1.26 -7.49
C ILE A 240 5.53 0.88 -6.44
N PRO A 241 5.82 -0.41 -6.21
CA PRO A 241 6.90 -0.83 -5.33
C PRO A 241 8.24 -0.22 -5.80
N ALA A 242 9.03 0.30 -4.87
CA ALA A 242 10.30 0.97 -5.20
C ALA A 242 11.33 0.04 -5.89
N ASP A 243 11.12 -1.27 -5.82
CA ASP A 243 11.93 -2.34 -6.38
C ASP A 243 11.43 -2.89 -7.74
N MET A 244 10.29 -2.42 -8.26
CA MET A 244 9.79 -2.82 -9.60
C MET A 244 10.41 -2.06 -10.79
N HIS A 245 11.33 -1.13 -10.54
CA HIS A 245 12.17 -0.54 -11.58
C HIS A 245 13.35 -1.49 -11.89
N PRO A 246 13.06 -2.60 -12.58
CA PRO A 246 13.66 -2.79 -13.91
C PRO A 246 12.71 -3.42 -14.94
N TYR A 247 11.44 -3.69 -14.61
CA TYR A 247 10.55 -4.40 -15.55
C TYR A 247 9.94 -3.46 -16.60
N GLN A 248 9.82 -2.16 -16.29
CA GLN A 248 9.27 -1.17 -17.24
C GLN A 248 10.25 -0.87 -18.39
N ASP A 249 11.56 -0.97 -18.17
CA ASP A 249 12.57 -0.68 -19.20
C ASP A 249 12.55 -1.70 -20.35
N PHE A 250 12.08 -2.93 -20.10
CA PHE A 250 11.96 -3.98 -21.14
C PHE A 250 10.77 -3.76 -22.08
N TYR A 251 9.69 -3.12 -21.62
CA TYR A 251 8.50 -2.85 -22.45
C TYR A 251 8.59 -1.53 -23.22
N GLN A 252 9.29 -0.54 -22.66
CA GLN A 252 9.51 0.74 -23.36
C GLN A 252 10.54 0.64 -24.49
N ASN A 253 11.56 -0.22 -24.35
CA ASN A 253 12.52 -0.46 -25.44
C ASN A 253 11.93 -1.22 -26.64
N ASN A 254 10.86 -2.00 -26.46
CA ASN A 254 10.20 -2.72 -27.55
C ASN A 254 9.14 -1.88 -28.31
N SER A 255 8.59 -0.82 -27.70
CA SER A 255 7.63 0.05 -28.40
C SER A 255 8.32 1.07 -29.32
N ASN A 256 9.54 1.50 -28.98
CA ASN A 256 10.34 2.39 -29.84
C ASN A 256 11.02 1.66 -31.01
N ASN A 257 10.96 0.32 -31.04
CA ASN A 257 11.55 -0.51 -32.10
C ASN A 257 10.50 -1.08 -33.07
N SER A 258 9.22 -0.71 -32.92
CA SER A 258 8.15 -1.23 -33.77
C SER A 258 7.99 -0.48 -35.10
N ASP A 259 8.54 0.73 -35.22
CA ASP A 259 8.47 1.51 -36.47
C ASP A 259 9.52 1.07 -37.49
N ASN A 260 10.65 0.49 -37.07
CA ASN A 260 11.71 -0.03 -37.95
C ASN A 260 11.46 -1.47 -38.43
N ASN A 261 10.49 -2.19 -37.86
CA ASN A 261 10.22 -3.59 -38.18
C ASN A 261 9.19 -3.80 -39.30
N THR A 262 8.48 -2.75 -39.73
CA THR A 262 7.44 -2.87 -40.75
C THR A 262 8.02 -2.80 -42.17
N GLU A 263 9.13 -2.08 -42.39
CA GLU A 263 9.86 -2.13 -43.68
C GLU A 263 10.63 -3.45 -43.87
N LYS A 264 11.01 -4.14 -42.78
CA LYS A 264 11.78 -5.39 -42.85
C LYS A 264 10.92 -6.61 -43.21
N MET A 265 9.61 -6.55 -43.00
CA MET A 265 8.69 -7.66 -43.29
C MET A 265 8.30 -7.80 -44.77
N ILE A 266 8.56 -6.80 -45.62
CA ILE A 266 8.25 -6.88 -47.06
C ILE A 266 9.35 -7.62 -47.85
N ASN A 267 10.56 -7.76 -47.31
CA ASN A 267 11.69 -8.42 -47.99
C ASN A 267 12.02 -9.84 -47.50
N LEU A 268 11.22 -10.45 -46.62
CA LEU A 268 11.50 -11.79 -46.09
C LEU A 268 10.96 -12.95 -46.94
N ASN A 269 10.77 -12.73 -48.25
CA ASN A 269 10.40 -13.78 -49.19
C ASN A 269 11.58 -14.20 -50.06
N LYS A 270 12.77 -14.30 -49.45
CA LYS A 270 13.97 -14.85 -50.09
C LYS A 270 14.64 -15.87 -49.16
N SER A 271 14.59 -17.13 -49.62
CA SER A 271 15.11 -18.39 -49.08
C SER A 271 15.98 -18.32 -47.81
N SER A 272 15.43 -18.74 -46.66
CA SER A 272 16.21 -19.04 -45.46
C SER A 272 16.59 -20.53 -45.43
N ASP A 273 17.87 -20.84 -45.67
CA ASP A 273 18.42 -22.19 -45.46
C ASP A 273 18.33 -22.57 -43.96
N ILE A 274 17.96 -23.83 -43.69
CA ILE A 274 17.78 -24.34 -42.32
C ILE A 274 19.04 -25.10 -41.88
N CYS A 275 19.48 -24.87 -40.64
CA CYS A 275 20.62 -25.58 -40.07
C CYS A 275 20.32 -27.08 -39.88
N HIS A 276 21.06 -27.94 -40.59
CA HIS A 276 20.93 -29.40 -40.50
C HIS A 276 21.19 -29.98 -39.10
N ASN A 277 21.90 -29.26 -38.22
CA ASN A 277 22.25 -29.75 -36.89
C ASN A 277 21.21 -29.38 -35.80
N CYS A 278 20.51 -28.24 -35.92
CA CYS A 278 19.57 -27.78 -34.87
C CYS A 278 18.19 -27.35 -35.37
N GLY A 279 17.95 -27.39 -36.68
CA GLY A 279 16.65 -27.09 -37.29
C GLY A 279 16.25 -25.62 -37.30
N LYS A 280 17.11 -24.69 -36.85
CA LYS A 280 16.84 -23.25 -36.92
C LYS A 280 17.28 -22.64 -38.25
N PRO A 281 16.56 -21.64 -38.79
CA PRO A 281 17.00 -20.92 -39.98
C PRO A 281 18.29 -20.17 -39.69
N TYR A 282 19.20 -20.11 -40.67
CA TYR A 282 20.32 -19.18 -40.58
C TYR A 282 19.84 -17.74 -40.78
N LEU A 283 20.48 -16.77 -40.11
CA LEU A 283 20.33 -15.37 -40.49
C LEU A 283 21.17 -15.10 -41.76
N GLU A 284 20.81 -14.08 -42.54
CA GLU A 284 21.53 -13.72 -43.77
C GLU A 284 23.03 -13.49 -43.47
N ASP A 285 23.89 -14.04 -44.34
CA ASP A 285 25.36 -13.94 -44.33
C ASP A 285 26.12 -14.65 -43.17
N GLU A 286 25.44 -15.46 -42.35
CA GLU A 286 26.10 -16.25 -41.30
C GLU A 286 26.85 -17.48 -41.86
N LYS A 287 28.18 -17.53 -41.67
CA LYS A 287 29.02 -18.71 -41.97
C LYS A 287 28.88 -19.86 -40.96
N PHE A 288 28.34 -19.57 -39.78
CA PHE A 288 28.15 -20.52 -38.68
C PHE A 288 26.79 -20.26 -38.02
N CYS A 289 26.13 -21.33 -37.56
CA CYS A 289 24.84 -21.24 -36.90
C CYS A 289 24.99 -20.55 -35.54
N SER A 290 24.32 -19.41 -35.36
CA SER A 290 24.29 -18.64 -34.11
C SER A 290 23.75 -19.42 -32.91
N ASN A 291 22.97 -20.49 -33.15
CA ASN A 291 22.37 -21.30 -32.08
C ASN A 291 23.22 -22.50 -31.65
N CYS A 292 23.98 -23.14 -32.55
CA CYS A 292 24.71 -24.37 -32.24
C CYS A 292 26.20 -24.37 -32.66
N GLY A 293 26.67 -23.31 -33.33
CA GLY A 293 28.05 -23.18 -33.79
C GLY A 293 28.41 -24.02 -35.02
N ALA A 294 27.47 -24.80 -35.57
CA ALA A 294 27.72 -25.62 -36.76
C ALA A 294 28.04 -24.73 -37.97
N LYS A 295 29.03 -25.12 -38.78
CA LYS A 295 29.38 -24.41 -40.02
C LYS A 295 28.28 -24.60 -41.06
N ARG A 296 27.95 -23.53 -41.79
CA ARG A 296 27.09 -23.61 -42.97
C ARG A 296 27.89 -24.29 -44.09
N GLU A 297 27.42 -25.44 -44.56
CA GLU A 297 27.97 -26.14 -45.74
C GLU A 297 27.57 -25.44 -47.04
#